data_AF-A0A3E0EAN1-F1
#
_entry.id   AF-A0A3E0EAN1-F1
#
_cell.length_a   1.000
_cell.length_b   1.000
_cell.length_c   1.000
_cell.angle_alpha   90.00
_cell.angle_beta   90.00
_cell.angle_gamma   90.00
#
_symmetry.space_group_name_H-M   'P 1'
#
loop_
_entity.id
_entity.type
_entity.pdbx_description
1 polymer ?
#
loop_
_entity_poly.entity_id
_entity_poly.type
_entity_poly.pdbx_seq_one_letter_code
_entity_poly.pdbx_strand_id
1 'polypeptide(L)'
;MYKSYLPETLPENWVISELDEIYGYLEFLGCDEEFLVSVMKHEYDNPAKPYFLSLSQTKGILERYEFEKLNWTEWFETLEGAVDSAIQLMEWINQNRKNFLPLTLEVLVSLGSADQLSQLEKYFEGNLDTHEYQGDRLVFHKVSLLQNAPSYAESAIQTICHYAKCYNIPIEEITGGLLTNEKYQLIADLRPELINRLNSTVYEKY
;
A
#
# COMPACT_ATOMS: atom_id res chain seq x y z
N MET A 1 -20.90 -28.02 3.14
CA MET A 1 -20.64 -27.77 4.58
C MET A 1 -20.53 -26.27 4.87
N TYR A 2 -19.68 -25.53 4.15
CA TYR A 2 -19.56 -24.07 4.28
C TYR A 2 -20.85 -23.32 3.95
N LYS A 3 -21.59 -23.77 2.91
CA LYS A 3 -22.88 -23.14 2.51
C LYS A 3 -23.93 -23.08 3.60
N SER A 4 -23.86 -23.98 4.58
CA SER A 4 -24.82 -24.03 5.69
C SER A 4 -24.61 -22.92 6.72
N TYR A 5 -23.42 -22.29 6.73
CA TYR A 5 -23.03 -21.23 7.66
C TYR A 5 -22.93 -19.87 6.98
N LEU A 6 -23.13 -19.81 5.66
CA LEU A 6 -23.15 -18.56 4.93
C LEU A 6 -24.51 -17.86 5.13
N PRO A 7 -24.51 -16.53 5.27
CA PRO A 7 -25.75 -15.76 5.28
C PRO A 7 -26.46 -15.84 3.92
N GLU A 8 -27.76 -15.52 3.89
CA GLU A 8 -28.54 -15.47 2.65
C GLU A 8 -27.95 -14.48 1.63
N THR A 9 -27.38 -13.38 2.14
CA THR A 9 -26.65 -12.38 1.35
C THR A 9 -25.35 -12.03 2.04
N LEU A 10 -24.28 -11.88 1.25
CA LEU A 10 -23.00 -11.36 1.74
C LEU A 10 -23.07 -9.85 2.02
N PRO A 11 -22.13 -9.32 2.83
CA PRO A 11 -21.91 -7.88 2.92
C PRO A 11 -21.74 -7.23 1.55
N GLU A 12 -22.18 -5.97 1.40
CA GLU A 12 -22.08 -5.24 0.13
C GLU A 12 -20.63 -5.19 -0.39
N ASN A 13 -20.46 -5.26 -1.71
CA ASN A 13 -19.16 -5.29 -2.40
C ASN A 13 -18.34 -6.57 -2.25
N TRP A 14 -18.92 -7.65 -1.72
CA TRP A 14 -18.26 -8.95 -1.60
C TRP A 14 -18.95 -10.02 -2.44
N VAL A 15 -18.15 -10.95 -2.96
CA VAL A 15 -18.59 -12.13 -3.69
C VAL A 15 -17.82 -13.36 -3.22
N ILE A 16 -18.45 -14.53 -3.32
CA ILE A 16 -17.74 -15.80 -3.19
C ILE A 16 -16.96 -16.02 -4.48
N SER A 17 -15.64 -16.08 -4.37
CA SER A 17 -14.74 -16.30 -5.50
C SER A 17 -14.48 -17.79 -5.69
N GLU A 18 -14.23 -18.50 -4.60
CA GLU A 18 -13.98 -19.94 -4.61
C GLU A 18 -14.65 -20.62 -3.41
N LEU A 19 -15.13 -21.83 -3.65
CA LEU A 19 -15.64 -22.71 -2.60
C LEU A 19 -15.26 -24.15 -2.96
N ASP A 20 -14.26 -24.66 -2.25
CA ASP A 20 -13.84 -26.05 -2.34
C ASP A 20 -14.15 -26.77 -1.02
N GLU A 21 -15.29 -27.45 -0.98
CA GLU A 21 -15.70 -28.21 0.20
C GLU A 21 -14.85 -29.46 0.44
N ILE A 22 -14.17 -29.98 -0.59
CA ILE A 22 -13.37 -31.20 -0.51
C ILE A 22 -12.07 -30.90 0.23
N TYR A 23 -11.40 -29.80 -0.13
CA TYR A 23 -10.14 -29.38 0.49
C TYR A 23 -10.34 -28.43 1.67
N GLY A 24 -11.59 -28.05 1.98
CA GLY A 24 -11.90 -27.22 3.12
C GLY A 24 -11.44 -25.77 2.90
N TYR A 25 -11.78 -25.20 1.75
CA TYR A 25 -11.39 -23.86 1.33
C TYR A 25 -12.61 -23.04 0.94
N LEU A 26 -12.65 -21.79 1.40
CA LEU A 26 -13.66 -20.79 1.04
C LEU A 26 -12.98 -19.44 0.86
N GLU A 27 -13.21 -18.79 -0.27
CA GLU A 27 -12.62 -17.51 -0.63
C GLU A 27 -13.70 -16.46 -0.96
N PHE A 28 -13.49 -15.26 -0.44
CA PHE A 28 -14.28 -14.08 -0.72
C PHE A 28 -13.41 -12.99 -1.34
N LEU A 29 -13.90 -12.37 -2.40
CA LEU A 29 -13.30 -11.18 -3.00
C LEU A 29 -14.18 -9.97 -2.73
N GLY A 30 -13.55 -8.90 -2.25
CA GLY A 30 -14.20 -7.69 -1.78
C GLY A 30 -13.68 -6.42 -2.43
N CYS A 31 -14.54 -5.41 -2.49
CA CYS A 31 -14.21 -4.04 -2.92
C CYS A 31 -13.52 -4.00 -4.30
N ASP A 32 -14.16 -4.58 -5.32
CA ASP A 32 -13.57 -4.72 -6.66
C ASP A 32 -12.26 -5.52 -6.63
N GLU A 33 -12.32 -6.70 -5.98
CA GLU A 33 -11.20 -7.65 -5.83
C GLU A 33 -9.92 -7.00 -5.23
N GLU A 34 -10.06 -5.93 -4.46
CA GLU A 34 -8.97 -5.27 -3.74
C GLU A 34 -8.56 -6.08 -2.52
N PHE A 35 -9.53 -6.75 -1.88
CA PHE A 35 -9.33 -7.58 -0.71
C PHE A 35 -9.78 -9.02 -0.98
N LEU A 36 -9.03 -9.95 -0.41
CA LEU A 36 -9.31 -11.37 -0.38
C LEU A 36 -9.39 -11.80 1.07
N VAL A 37 -10.53 -12.36 1.47
CA VAL A 37 -10.71 -13.02 2.76
C VAL A 37 -10.88 -14.51 2.49
N SER A 38 -10.15 -15.37 3.18
CA SER A 38 -10.32 -16.82 2.99
C SER A 38 -10.34 -17.59 4.30
N VAL A 39 -11.08 -18.70 4.31
CA VAL A 39 -11.11 -19.68 5.38
C VAL A 39 -10.53 -20.98 4.84
N MET A 40 -9.47 -21.46 5.48
CA MET A 40 -8.71 -22.62 5.06
C MET A 40 -8.63 -23.66 6.17
N LYS A 41 -8.74 -24.94 5.83
CA LYS A 41 -8.64 -26.04 6.79
C LYS A 41 -7.19 -26.55 6.89
N HIS A 42 -6.60 -26.45 8.08
CA HIS A 42 -5.25 -26.86 8.45
C HIS A 42 -5.27 -27.91 9.58
N GLU A 43 -5.99 -29.01 9.38
CA GLU A 43 -6.18 -30.02 10.43
C GLU A 43 -4.91 -30.75 10.86
N TYR A 44 -3.90 -30.80 9.99
CA TYR A 44 -2.60 -31.40 10.29
C TYR A 44 -1.68 -30.45 11.06
N ASP A 45 -1.76 -29.14 10.78
CA ASP A 45 -0.88 -28.14 11.39
C ASP A 45 -1.39 -27.69 12.77
N ASN A 46 -2.71 -27.53 12.91
CA ASN A 46 -3.35 -27.12 14.16
C ASN A 46 -4.64 -27.92 14.44
N PRO A 47 -4.54 -29.16 14.94
CA PRO A 47 -5.71 -30.02 15.14
C PRO A 47 -6.75 -29.47 16.13
N ALA A 48 -6.32 -28.65 17.10
CA ALA A 48 -7.21 -28.06 18.10
C ALA A 48 -8.04 -26.90 17.52
N LYS A 49 -7.47 -26.14 16.58
CA LYS A 49 -8.12 -25.04 15.87
C LYS A 49 -7.83 -25.18 14.38
N PRO A 50 -8.51 -26.09 13.67
CA PRO A 50 -8.12 -26.48 12.33
C PRO A 50 -8.57 -25.48 11.25
N TYR A 51 -9.29 -24.42 11.59
CA TYR A 51 -9.76 -23.43 10.60
C TYR A 51 -9.00 -22.13 10.75
N PHE A 52 -8.34 -21.70 9.67
CA PHE A 52 -7.55 -20.47 9.61
C PHE A 52 -8.25 -19.44 8.72
N LEU A 53 -8.45 -18.24 9.27
CA LEU A 53 -8.94 -17.06 8.56
C LEU A 53 -7.74 -16.23 8.10
N SER A 54 -7.72 -15.84 6.84
CA SER A 54 -6.70 -14.96 6.28
C SER A 54 -7.31 -13.75 5.56
N LEU A 55 -6.54 -12.67 5.51
CA LEU A 55 -6.81 -11.47 4.72
C LEU A 55 -5.60 -11.18 3.83
N SER A 56 -5.85 -10.80 2.59
CA SER A 56 -4.83 -10.30 1.67
C SER A 56 -5.36 -9.09 0.90
N GLN A 57 -4.53 -8.08 0.71
CA GLN A 57 -4.78 -7.04 -0.29
C GLN A 57 -4.16 -7.50 -1.62
N THR A 58 -5.01 -7.73 -2.61
CA THR A 58 -4.68 -8.44 -3.87
C THR A 58 -4.28 -7.50 -5.00
N LYS A 59 -4.63 -6.21 -4.88
CA LYS A 59 -4.30 -5.18 -5.87
C LYS A 59 -3.35 -4.14 -5.26
N GLY A 60 -2.50 -3.56 -6.12
CA GLY A 60 -1.60 -2.46 -5.79
C GLY A 60 -0.11 -2.84 -5.76
N ILE A 61 0.75 -1.84 -5.90
CA ILE A 61 2.22 -1.99 -5.93
C ILE A 61 2.90 -1.66 -4.59
N LEU A 62 2.16 -1.07 -3.65
CA LEU A 62 2.66 -0.77 -2.30
C LEU A 62 2.65 -2.02 -1.41
N GLU A 63 3.31 -1.95 -0.25
CA GLU A 63 3.31 -3.03 0.73
C GLU A 63 1.88 -3.48 1.04
N ARG A 64 1.67 -4.81 0.99
CA ARG A 64 0.38 -5.42 1.27
C ARG A 64 0.04 -5.22 2.74
N TYR A 65 -1.22 -4.91 3.01
CA TYR A 65 -1.70 -4.82 4.38
C TYR A 65 -1.47 -6.15 5.12
N GLU A 66 -0.67 -6.12 6.19
CA GLU A 66 -0.41 -7.30 7.02
C GLU A 66 -1.61 -7.57 7.93
N PHE A 67 -2.21 -8.74 7.80
CA PHE A 67 -3.37 -9.15 8.61
C PHE A 67 -3.08 -9.07 10.12
N GLU A 68 -1.85 -9.38 10.52
CA GLU A 68 -1.36 -9.30 11.90
C GLU A 68 -1.53 -7.91 12.53
N LYS A 69 -1.55 -6.83 11.72
CA LYS A 69 -1.74 -5.45 12.21
C LYS A 69 -3.18 -5.18 12.70
N LEU A 70 -4.15 -6.04 12.37
CA LEU A 70 -5.55 -5.88 12.82
C LEU A 70 -5.81 -6.41 14.22
N ASN A 71 -4.89 -7.20 14.80
CA ASN A 71 -5.15 -7.98 16.02
C ASN A 71 -6.46 -8.79 15.93
N TRP A 72 -6.79 -9.32 14.74
CA TRP A 72 -8.00 -10.12 14.53
C TRP A 72 -7.75 -11.59 14.91
N THR A 73 -8.80 -12.31 15.34
CA THR A 73 -8.66 -13.75 15.64
C THR A 73 -8.55 -14.54 14.34
N GLU A 74 -7.47 -15.29 14.17
CA GLU A 74 -7.19 -16.01 12.92
C GLU A 74 -7.53 -17.51 12.99
N TRP A 75 -7.46 -18.12 14.18
CA TRP A 75 -7.59 -19.57 14.36
C TRP A 75 -8.86 -19.95 15.12
N PHE A 76 -9.64 -20.87 14.55
CA PHE A 76 -10.95 -21.28 15.05
C PHE A 76 -11.07 -22.79 15.21
N GLU A 77 -11.80 -23.22 16.26
CA GLU A 77 -12.12 -24.62 16.53
C GLU A 77 -13.17 -25.18 15.57
N THR A 78 -14.12 -24.33 15.17
CA THR A 78 -15.26 -24.72 14.33
C THR A 78 -15.27 -23.96 13.02
N LEU A 79 -15.82 -24.61 12.01
CA LEU A 79 -16.01 -23.99 10.69
C LEU A 79 -16.97 -22.79 10.78
N GLU A 80 -18.08 -22.96 11.49
CA GLU A 80 -19.07 -21.90 11.74
C GLU A 80 -18.42 -20.64 12.31
N GLY A 81 -17.59 -20.78 13.35
CA GLY A 81 -16.90 -19.63 13.95
C GLY A 81 -15.92 -18.94 13.00
N ALA A 82 -15.24 -19.70 12.13
CA ALA A 82 -14.36 -19.13 11.11
C ALA A 82 -15.14 -18.37 10.04
N VAL A 83 -16.26 -18.93 9.56
CA VAL A 83 -17.13 -18.28 8.57
C VAL A 83 -17.77 -17.02 9.16
N ASP A 84 -18.31 -17.08 10.37
CA ASP A 84 -18.89 -15.92 11.05
C ASP A 84 -17.86 -14.80 11.25
N SER A 85 -16.63 -15.14 11.64
CA SER A 85 -15.53 -14.19 11.75
C SER A 85 -15.15 -13.58 10.39
N ALA A 86 -15.16 -14.38 9.32
CA ALA A 86 -14.93 -13.88 7.97
C ALA A 86 -16.00 -12.85 7.55
N ILE A 87 -17.28 -13.12 7.82
CA ILE A 87 -18.37 -12.17 7.55
C ILE A 87 -18.16 -10.87 8.34
N GLN A 88 -17.86 -10.97 9.63
CA GLN A 88 -17.60 -9.79 10.47
C GLN A 88 -16.39 -8.98 9.98
N LEU A 89 -15.34 -9.65 9.52
CA LEU A 89 -14.16 -9.00 8.94
C LEU A 89 -14.52 -8.23 7.65
N MET A 90 -15.34 -8.82 6.77
CA MET A 90 -15.81 -8.15 5.56
C MET A 90 -16.61 -6.88 5.85
N GLU A 91 -17.53 -6.93 6.84
CA GLU A 91 -18.28 -5.75 7.29
C GLU A 91 -17.35 -4.68 7.89
N TRP A 92 -16.38 -5.09 8.69
CA TRP A 92 -15.40 -4.20 9.28
C TRP A 92 -14.56 -3.50 8.20
N ILE A 93 -14.11 -4.23 7.17
CA ILE A 93 -13.37 -3.67 6.02
C ILE A 93 -14.22 -2.62 5.30
N ASN A 94 -15.50 -2.91 5.03
CA ASN A 94 -16.39 -1.95 4.39
C ASN A 94 -16.49 -0.63 5.18
N GLN A 95 -16.59 -0.71 6.51
CA GLN A 95 -16.68 0.47 7.39
C GLN A 95 -15.35 1.24 7.49
N ASN A 96 -14.22 0.54 7.36
CA ASN A 96 -12.88 1.08 7.59
C ASN A 96 -12.08 1.28 6.31
N ARG A 97 -12.68 1.11 5.12
CA ARG A 97 -11.98 1.15 3.83
C ARG A 97 -11.08 2.37 3.65
N LYS A 98 -11.52 3.55 4.11
CA LYS A 98 -10.76 4.81 4.05
C LYS A 98 -9.44 4.81 4.85
N ASN A 99 -9.26 3.86 5.77
CA ASN A 99 -8.08 3.74 6.62
C ASN A 99 -7.01 2.84 5.99
N PHE A 100 -7.35 2.09 4.93
CA PHE A 100 -6.38 1.33 4.17
C PHE A 100 -5.58 2.26 3.26
N LEU A 101 -4.33 1.88 2.97
CA LEU A 101 -3.55 2.57 1.95
C LEU A 101 -4.33 2.52 0.62
N PRO A 102 -4.41 3.63 -0.10
CA PRO A 102 -5.18 3.67 -1.34
C PRO A 102 -4.60 2.66 -2.32
N LEU A 103 -5.48 1.94 -3.02
CA LEU A 103 -5.07 1.14 -4.15
C LEU A 103 -4.25 2.01 -5.10
N THR A 104 -2.99 1.62 -5.29
CA THR A 104 -2.01 2.40 -6.03
C THR A 104 -1.38 1.51 -7.07
N LEU A 105 -1.49 1.89 -8.34
CA LEU A 105 -0.81 1.20 -9.44
C LEU A 105 0.47 1.93 -9.84
N GLU A 106 0.55 3.22 -9.52
CA GLU A 106 1.73 4.04 -9.75
C GLU A 106 2.01 4.92 -8.55
N VAL A 107 3.27 4.98 -8.14
CA VAL A 107 3.71 5.90 -7.11
C VAL A 107 4.33 7.11 -7.78
N LEU A 108 3.92 8.30 -7.38
CA LEU A 108 4.47 9.57 -7.82
C LEU A 108 5.18 10.25 -6.66
N VAL A 109 6.28 10.94 -6.92
CA VAL A 109 6.95 11.80 -5.95
C VAL A 109 6.99 13.24 -6.44
N SER A 110 6.67 14.18 -5.56
CA SER A 110 6.93 15.60 -5.87
C SER A 110 8.44 15.85 -5.86
N LEU A 111 8.94 16.49 -6.91
CA LEU A 111 10.36 16.79 -7.08
C LEU A 111 10.71 18.22 -6.67
N GLY A 112 9.73 19.12 -6.75
CA GLY A 112 9.89 20.54 -6.46
C GLY A 112 8.68 21.35 -6.93
N SER A 113 8.81 22.67 -6.92
CA SER A 113 7.77 23.60 -7.37
C SER A 113 7.78 23.78 -8.90
N ALA A 114 6.66 24.21 -9.46
CA ALA A 114 6.47 24.32 -10.92
C ALA A 114 7.42 25.33 -11.61
N ASP A 115 7.97 26.30 -10.89
CA ASP A 115 9.00 27.22 -11.40
C ASP A 115 10.34 26.50 -11.66
N GLN A 116 10.57 25.36 -11.02
CA GLN A 116 11.75 24.51 -11.23
C GLN A 116 11.59 23.53 -12.41
N LEU A 117 10.44 23.48 -13.08
CA LEU A 117 10.13 22.50 -14.13
C LEU A 117 11.21 22.42 -15.23
N SER A 118 11.63 23.56 -15.77
CA SER A 118 12.67 23.61 -16.82
C SER A 118 14.03 23.04 -16.39
N GLN A 119 14.34 23.03 -15.08
CA GLN A 119 15.54 22.41 -14.54
C GLN A 119 15.31 20.90 -14.33
N LEU A 120 14.15 20.52 -13.82
CA LEU A 120 13.76 19.13 -13.60
C LEU A 120 13.74 18.34 -14.92
N GLU A 121 13.21 18.91 -16.00
CA GLU A 121 13.18 18.30 -17.34
C GLU A 121 14.57 18.00 -17.93
N LYS A 122 15.63 18.66 -17.43
CA LYS A 122 17.01 18.39 -17.88
C LYS A 122 17.63 17.17 -17.21
N TYR A 123 17.05 16.70 -16.11
CA TYR A 123 17.59 15.61 -15.31
C TYR A 123 16.69 14.38 -15.30
N PHE A 124 15.39 14.60 -15.11
CA PHE A 124 14.40 13.54 -15.04
C PHE A 124 13.92 13.21 -16.44
N GLU A 125 14.15 11.97 -16.87
CA GLU A 125 13.59 11.44 -18.10
C GLU A 125 12.12 11.05 -17.90
N GLY A 126 11.32 11.09 -18.97
CA GLY A 126 9.91 10.71 -18.95
C GLY A 126 8.96 11.87 -18.68
N ASN A 127 7.70 11.53 -18.39
CA ASN A 127 6.65 12.52 -18.18
C ASN A 127 6.75 13.10 -16.76
N LEU A 128 6.92 14.42 -16.70
CA LEU A 128 6.71 15.21 -15.49
C LEU A 128 5.30 15.80 -15.54
N ASP A 129 4.51 15.57 -14.50
CA ASP A 129 3.18 16.15 -14.38
C ASP A 129 3.21 17.30 -13.36
N THR A 130 2.36 18.31 -13.54
CA THR A 130 2.23 19.42 -12.59
C THR A 130 0.85 19.39 -11.96
N HIS A 131 0.81 19.30 -10.64
CA HIS A 131 -0.44 19.22 -9.88
C HIS A 131 -0.46 20.24 -8.74
N GLU A 132 -1.65 20.75 -8.42
CA GLU A 132 -1.86 21.63 -7.28
C GLU A 132 -2.08 20.80 -6.02
N TYR A 133 -1.21 20.96 -5.03
CA TYR A 133 -1.28 20.25 -3.76
C TYR A 133 -1.22 21.26 -2.62
N GLN A 134 -2.30 21.34 -1.82
CA GLN A 134 -2.40 22.27 -0.68
C GLN A 134 -2.14 23.76 -1.03
N GLY A 135 -2.45 24.17 -2.26
CA GLY A 135 -2.27 25.54 -2.75
C GLY A 135 -0.93 25.81 -3.44
N ASP A 136 0.00 24.85 -3.41
CA ASP A 136 1.27 24.93 -4.12
C ASP A 136 1.23 24.09 -5.41
N ARG A 137 1.78 24.63 -6.49
CA ARG A 137 1.92 23.90 -7.76
C ARG A 137 3.23 23.12 -7.76
N LEU A 138 3.14 21.81 -7.64
CA LEU A 138 4.28 20.90 -7.54
C LEU A 138 4.45 20.07 -8.81
N VAL A 139 5.70 19.72 -9.12
CA VAL A 139 6.06 18.83 -10.22
C VAL A 139 6.22 17.42 -9.69
N PHE A 140 5.51 16.47 -10.28
CA PHE A 140 5.51 15.07 -9.91
C PHE A 140 6.19 14.21 -10.98
N HIS A 141 6.84 13.15 -10.52
CA HIS A 141 7.47 12.15 -11.37
C HIS A 141 7.15 10.75 -10.86
N LYS A 142 6.94 9.82 -11.80
CA LYS A 142 6.68 8.42 -11.48
C LYS A 142 7.92 7.76 -10.86
N VAL A 143 7.76 7.23 -9.66
CA VAL A 143 8.81 6.53 -8.94
C VAL A 143 8.97 5.13 -9.50
N SER A 144 10.21 4.78 -9.88
CA SER A 144 10.59 3.41 -10.18
C SER A 144 11.28 2.79 -8.96
N LEU A 145 10.93 1.54 -8.63
CA LEU A 145 11.60 0.80 -7.56
C LEU A 145 13.02 0.43 -8.01
N LEU A 146 14.03 1.04 -7.41
CA LEU A 146 15.43 0.78 -7.75
C LEU A 146 15.85 -0.59 -7.21
N GLN A 147 16.77 -1.27 -7.91
CA GLN A 147 17.22 -2.63 -7.56
C GLN A 147 17.74 -2.77 -6.11
N ASN A 148 18.32 -1.70 -5.55
CA ASN A 148 18.89 -1.69 -4.21
C ASN A 148 18.02 -0.95 -3.18
N ALA A 149 16.80 -0.57 -3.54
CA ALA A 149 15.89 0.14 -2.66
C ALA A 149 14.83 -0.83 -2.09
N PRO A 150 14.71 -0.97 -0.76
CA PRO A 150 13.68 -1.80 -0.13
C PRO A 150 12.24 -1.32 -0.37
N SER A 151 12.02 -0.06 -0.79
CA SER A 151 10.69 0.49 -1.01
C SER A 151 10.66 1.62 -2.03
N TYR A 152 9.45 2.00 -2.47
CA TYR A 152 9.24 3.18 -3.31
C TYR A 152 9.64 4.48 -2.59
N ALA A 153 9.39 4.58 -1.29
CA ALA A 153 9.81 5.74 -0.50
C ALA A 153 11.34 5.88 -0.52
N GLU A 154 12.05 4.77 -0.33
CA GLU A 154 13.51 4.75 -0.37
C GLU A 154 14.06 5.07 -1.76
N SER A 155 13.45 4.52 -2.82
CA SER A 155 13.81 4.85 -4.21
C SER A 155 13.63 6.34 -4.49
N ALA A 156 12.52 6.93 -4.05
CA ALA A 156 12.23 8.34 -4.22
C ALA A 156 13.25 9.23 -3.47
N ILE A 157 13.60 8.88 -2.23
CA ILE A 157 14.63 9.59 -1.46
C ILE A 157 15.98 9.53 -2.18
N GLN A 158 16.41 8.34 -2.63
CA GLN A 158 17.68 8.18 -3.35
C GLN A 158 17.71 9.02 -4.63
N THR A 159 16.63 9.00 -5.39
CA THR A 159 16.48 9.77 -6.63
C THR A 159 16.55 11.28 -6.38
N ILE A 160 15.83 11.81 -5.40
CA ILE A 160 15.87 13.26 -5.08
C ILE A 160 17.25 13.65 -4.51
N CYS A 161 17.85 12.80 -3.67
CA CYS A 161 19.21 13.03 -3.17
C CYS A 161 20.24 13.11 -4.31
N HIS A 162 20.11 12.23 -5.31
CA HIS A 162 21.01 12.22 -6.45
C HIS A 162 20.85 13.48 -7.30
N TYR A 163 19.62 13.89 -7.58
CA TYR A 163 19.30 15.16 -8.26
C TYR A 163 19.89 16.38 -7.54
N ALA A 164 19.62 16.52 -6.23
CA ALA A 164 20.10 17.64 -5.44
C ALA A 164 21.63 17.73 -5.44
N LYS A 165 22.33 16.60 -5.38
CA LYS A 165 23.80 16.53 -5.48
C LYS A 165 24.32 16.91 -6.86
N CYS A 166 23.70 16.42 -7.94
CA CYS A 166 24.12 16.70 -9.30
C CYS A 166 24.00 18.19 -9.67
N TYR A 167 22.99 18.87 -9.16
CA TYR A 167 22.74 20.30 -9.43
C TYR A 167 23.19 21.23 -8.29
N ASN A 168 23.79 20.71 -7.22
CA ASN A 168 24.18 21.46 -6.01
C ASN A 168 23.03 22.32 -5.45
N ILE A 169 21.84 21.73 -5.33
CA ILE A 169 20.64 22.43 -4.84
C ILE A 169 20.80 22.64 -3.32
N PRO A 170 20.65 23.88 -2.82
CA PRO A 170 20.64 24.16 -1.39
C PRO A 170 19.50 23.41 -0.68
N ILE A 171 19.74 22.94 0.54
CA ILE A 171 18.75 22.13 1.28
C ILE A 171 17.45 22.91 1.51
N GLU A 172 17.57 24.21 1.75
CA GLU A 172 16.46 25.15 1.93
C GLU A 172 15.59 25.33 0.67
N GLU A 173 16.10 24.97 -0.51
CA GLU A 173 15.37 25.05 -1.78
C GLU A 173 14.68 23.74 -2.16
N ILE A 174 14.81 22.70 -1.34
CA ILE A 174 14.21 21.38 -1.59
C ILE A 174 12.78 21.36 -1.08
N THR A 175 11.85 21.54 -2.01
CA THR A 175 10.40 21.55 -1.76
C THR A 175 9.70 20.22 -2.13
N GLY A 176 10.42 19.33 -2.81
CA GLY A 176 9.97 17.98 -3.15
C GLY A 176 9.97 17.00 -1.97
N GLY A 177 9.37 15.82 -2.16
CA GLY A 177 9.36 14.73 -1.18
C GLY A 177 7.97 14.26 -0.76
N LEU A 178 6.90 14.69 -1.41
CA LEU A 178 5.56 14.14 -1.18
C LEU A 178 5.36 12.90 -2.04
N LEU A 179 5.17 11.75 -1.41
CA LEU A 179 4.87 10.49 -2.08
C LEU A 179 3.36 10.32 -2.20
N THR A 180 2.86 10.11 -3.41
CA THR A 180 1.43 10.04 -3.72
C THR A 180 1.12 8.88 -4.67
N ASN A 181 -0.14 8.49 -4.76
CA ASN A 181 -0.60 7.56 -5.81
C ASN A 181 -0.91 8.32 -7.12
N GLU A 182 -1.37 7.62 -8.14
CA GLU A 182 -1.73 8.21 -9.44
C GLU A 182 -2.91 9.21 -9.38
N LYS A 183 -3.61 9.29 -8.23
CA LYS A 183 -4.70 10.25 -7.97
C LYS A 183 -4.26 11.40 -7.06
N TYR A 184 -2.96 11.57 -6.83
CA TYR A 184 -2.38 12.60 -5.95
C TYR A 184 -2.81 12.50 -4.48
N GLN A 185 -3.26 11.32 -4.03
CA GLN A 185 -3.54 11.05 -2.63
C GLN A 185 -2.24 10.76 -1.90
N LEU A 186 -2.03 11.40 -0.75
CA LEU A 186 -0.80 11.25 0.04
C LEU A 186 -0.63 9.82 0.55
N ILE A 187 0.52 9.22 0.24
CA ILE A 187 0.99 7.96 0.80
C ILE A 187 1.92 8.26 1.98
N ALA A 188 2.92 9.13 1.77
CA ALA A 188 3.91 9.48 2.79
C ALA A 188 4.52 10.86 2.52
N ASP A 189 4.89 11.55 3.60
CA ASP A 189 5.70 12.77 3.55
C ASP A 189 7.16 12.42 3.84
N LEU A 190 8.00 12.43 2.79
CA LEU A 190 9.40 12.03 2.85
C LEU A 190 10.33 13.19 3.21
N ARG A 191 9.83 14.42 3.28
CA ARG A 191 10.66 15.63 3.47
C ARG A 191 11.56 15.55 4.72
N PRO A 192 11.09 15.10 5.90
CA PRO A 192 11.94 15.00 7.08
C PRO A 192 13.13 14.04 6.89
N GLU A 193 12.88 12.86 6.33
CA GLU A 193 13.91 11.85 6.07
C GLU A 193 14.88 12.31 4.97
N LEU A 194 14.36 12.93 3.91
CA LEU A 194 15.14 13.51 2.82
C LEU A 194 16.15 14.55 3.35
N ILE A 195 15.69 15.46 4.20
CA ILE A 195 16.55 16.49 4.83
C ILE A 195 17.64 15.82 5.69
N ASN A 196 17.29 14.80 6.49
CA ASN A 196 18.25 14.07 7.30
C ASN A 196 19.36 13.44 6.46
N ARG A 197 19.03 12.81 5.33
CA ARG A 197 20.00 12.17 4.44
C ARG A 197 20.90 13.16 3.71
N LEU A 198 20.35 14.28 3.30
CA LEU A 198 21.14 15.33 2.67
C LEU A 198 22.13 15.94 3.66
N ASN A 199 21.70 16.16 4.91
CA ASN A 199 22.57 16.61 5.99
C ASN A 199 23.67 15.59 6.34
N SER A 200 23.35 14.30 6.43
CA SER A 200 24.34 13.27 6.78
C SER A 200 25.42 13.10 5.69
N THR A 201 25.09 13.31 4.42
CA THR A 201 26.10 13.23 3.34
C THR A 201 27.11 14.39 3.37
N VAL A 202 26.81 15.51 4.06
CA VAL A 202 27.75 16.63 4.21
C VAL A 202 28.87 16.28 5.20
N TYR A 203 28.64 15.36 6.14
CA TYR A 203 29.61 14.97 7.17
C TYR A 203 30.63 13.91 6.71
N GLU A 204 30.48 13.30 5.54
CA GLU A 204 31.46 12.34 4.98
C GLU A 204 32.59 13.03 4.18
N LYS A 205 32.63 14.36 4.15
CA LYS A 205 33.65 15.13 3.42
C LYS A 205 34.75 15.77 4.29
N TYR A 206 34.88 15.38 5.56
CA TYR A 206 35.95 15.87 6.45
C TYR A 206 36.75 14.74 7.09
#